data_AF-A0A496QW07-F1
#
_entry.id   AF-A0A496QW07-F1
#
_cell.length_a   1.000
_cell.length_b   1.000
_cell.length_c   1.000
_cell.angle_alpha   90.00
_cell.angle_beta   90.00
_cell.angle_gamma   90.00
#
_symmetry.space_group_name_H-M   'P 1'
#
loop_
_entity.id
_entity.type
_entity.pdbx_description
1 polymer ?
#
loop_
_entity_poly.entity_id
_entity_poly.type
_entity_poly.pdbx_seq_one_letter_code
_entity_poly.pdbx_strand_id
1 'polypeptide(L)'
;MNKNGKTRITRPLLFFGAAWELARFFILFTAATNLIISNIESQVLIMFLWFGSVQLVMSIAFLFAGKYPEKYASFINLLISGKVIGIFSGILFLFAQSEFTLFLVKIFEYALFANGEYPIVERIGISSLNITLPLFILLVAVLVLDFLLLVFLLLYDGKNKHSRKEITDLSGWEEVSREDK
;
A
#
# COMPACT_ATOMS: atom_id res chain seq x y z
N MET A 1 2.64 33.42 24.49
CA MET A 1 1.91 32.74 23.39
C MET A 1 2.92 32.20 22.38
N ASN A 2 3.11 30.88 22.37
CA ASN A 2 4.08 30.22 21.49
C ASN A 2 3.45 30.04 20.10
N LYS A 3 3.83 30.86 19.12
CA LYS A 3 3.26 30.91 17.75
C LYS A 3 3.60 29.68 16.89
N ASN A 4 4.34 28.70 17.41
CA ASN A 4 4.72 27.52 16.65
C ASN A 4 3.77 26.36 16.91
N GLY A 5 2.52 26.50 16.45
CA GLY A 5 1.56 25.41 16.29
C GLY A 5 1.95 24.42 15.19
N LYS A 6 3.25 24.11 15.03
CA LYS A 6 3.70 23.00 14.20
C LYS A 6 3.13 21.75 14.84
N THR A 7 2.13 21.15 14.20
CA THR A 7 1.79 19.75 14.41
C THR A 7 3.07 18.96 14.23
N ARG A 8 3.74 18.64 15.34
CA ARG A 8 4.78 17.62 15.34
C ARG A 8 4.04 16.36 14.94
N ILE A 9 4.16 15.96 13.68
CA ILE A 9 4.10 14.54 13.38
C ILE A 9 5.05 13.93 14.40
N THR A 10 4.53 13.06 15.23
CA THR A 10 5.37 12.34 16.17
C THR A 10 6.29 11.51 15.29
N ARG A 11 7.54 11.95 15.14
CA ARG A 11 8.63 11.18 14.52
C ARG A 11 8.55 9.67 14.85
N PRO A 12 8.19 9.27 16.10
CA PRO A 12 7.91 7.88 16.44
C PRO A 12 6.95 7.15 15.48
N LEU A 13 5.88 7.79 15.03
CA LEU A 13 4.90 7.17 14.14
C LEU A 13 5.46 6.91 12.75
N LEU A 14 6.32 7.78 12.24
CA LEU A 14 6.97 7.58 10.94
C LEU A 14 8.00 6.45 11.01
N PHE A 15 8.77 6.38 12.10
CA PHE A 15 9.67 5.24 12.35
C PHE A 15 8.90 3.94 12.57
N PHE A 16 7.77 3.98 13.26
CA PHE A 16 6.87 2.84 13.38
C PHE A 16 6.34 2.39 12.02
N GLY A 17 5.92 3.34 11.16
CA GLY A 17 5.54 3.05 9.78
C GLY A 17 6.68 2.38 8.99
N ALA A 18 7.91 2.86 9.12
CA ALA A 18 9.07 2.25 8.46
C ALA A 18 9.32 0.81 8.94
N ALA A 19 9.30 0.58 10.25
CA ALA A 19 9.47 -0.73 10.85
C ALA A 19 8.34 -1.69 10.45
N TRP A 20 7.11 -1.18 10.40
CA TRP A 20 5.93 -1.93 9.96
C TRP A 20 6.05 -2.39 8.51
N GLU A 21 6.43 -1.50 7.59
CA GLU A 21 6.66 -1.87 6.18
C GLU A 21 7.75 -2.93 6.03
N LEU A 22 8.83 -2.80 6.81
CA LEU A 22 9.92 -3.78 6.81
C LEU A 22 9.45 -5.14 7.34
N ALA A 23 8.71 -5.16 8.45
CA ALA A 23 8.16 -6.40 9.02
C ALA A 23 7.23 -7.09 8.01
N ARG A 24 6.40 -6.33 7.29
CA ARG A 24 5.52 -6.86 6.24
C ARG A 24 6.30 -7.46 5.09
N PHE A 25 7.36 -6.80 4.62
CA PHE A 25 8.23 -7.37 3.61
C PHE A 25 8.75 -8.75 4.05
N PHE A 26 9.23 -8.88 5.29
CA PHE A 26 9.71 -10.16 5.80
C PHE A 26 8.61 -11.22 5.92
N ILE A 27 7.40 -10.84 6.34
CA ILE A 27 6.25 -11.77 6.38
C ILE A 27 5.92 -12.27 4.97
N LEU A 28 5.80 -11.37 3.99
CA LEU A 28 5.52 -11.72 2.60
C LEU A 28 6.65 -12.56 1.98
N PHE A 29 7.90 -12.22 2.26
CA PHE A 29 9.06 -12.95 1.79
C PHE A 29 9.13 -14.36 2.40
N THR A 30 8.83 -14.50 3.70
CA THR A 30 8.77 -15.81 4.38
C THR A 30 7.61 -16.64 3.86
N ALA A 31 6.45 -16.03 3.64
CA ALA A 31 5.33 -16.71 2.99
C ALA A 31 5.74 -17.19 1.59
N ALA A 32 6.31 -16.31 0.76
CA ALA A 32 6.77 -16.63 -0.58
C ALA A 32 7.80 -17.77 -0.61
N THR A 33 8.80 -17.75 0.28
CA THR A 33 9.82 -18.81 0.37
C THR A 33 9.23 -20.16 0.79
N ASN A 34 8.26 -20.19 1.70
CA ASN A 34 7.53 -21.42 2.03
C ASN A 34 6.70 -21.96 0.85
N LEU A 35 6.15 -21.07 0.01
CA LEU A 35 5.48 -21.47 -1.24
C LEU A 35 6.45 -22.11 -2.25
N ILE A 36 7.71 -21.62 -2.33
CA ILE A 36 8.74 -22.22 -3.20
C ILE A 36 9.04 -23.66 -2.78
N ILE A 37 9.21 -23.88 -1.47
CA ILE A 37 9.45 -25.22 -0.91
C ILE A 37 8.28 -26.17 -1.23
N SER A 38 7.09 -25.61 -1.43
CA SER A 38 5.85 -26.33 -1.76
C SER A 38 5.66 -26.61 -3.26
N ASN A 39 6.67 -26.39 -4.12
CA ASN A 39 6.60 -26.61 -5.58
C ASN A 39 5.55 -25.75 -6.32
N ILE A 40 5.25 -24.56 -5.81
CA ILE A 40 4.30 -23.64 -6.47
C ILE A 40 4.96 -22.96 -7.67
N GLU A 41 4.15 -22.68 -8.70
CA GLU A 41 4.58 -22.04 -9.95
C GLU A 41 5.39 -20.75 -9.70
N SER A 42 6.52 -20.63 -10.41
CA SER A 42 7.46 -19.50 -10.32
C SER A 42 6.82 -18.13 -10.56
N GLN A 43 5.66 -18.09 -11.22
CA GLN A 43 4.87 -16.88 -11.44
C GLN A 43 4.33 -16.28 -10.14
N VAL A 44 3.84 -17.12 -9.21
CA VAL A 44 3.30 -16.68 -7.91
C VAL A 44 4.42 -16.08 -7.07
N LEU A 45 5.60 -16.69 -7.09
CA LEU A 45 6.79 -16.17 -6.41
C LEU A 45 7.18 -14.77 -6.92
N ILE A 46 7.23 -14.59 -8.24
CA ILE A 46 7.57 -13.30 -8.85
C ILE A 46 6.56 -12.24 -8.40
N MET A 47 5.26 -12.55 -8.38
CA MET A 47 4.24 -11.62 -7.89
C MET A 47 4.49 -11.22 -6.42
N PHE A 48 4.77 -12.18 -5.54
CA PHE A 48 5.08 -11.89 -4.13
C PHE A 48 6.31 -11.00 -3.96
N LEU A 49 7.39 -11.27 -4.70
CA LEU A 49 8.61 -10.46 -4.66
C LEU A 49 8.38 -9.05 -5.21
N TRP A 50 7.59 -8.94 -6.29
CA TRP A 50 7.26 -7.66 -6.91
C TRP A 50 6.48 -6.78 -5.95
N PHE A 51 5.45 -7.33 -5.31
CA PHE A 51 4.73 -6.61 -4.26
C PHE A 51 5.64 -6.29 -3.08
N GLY A 52 6.41 -7.27 -2.58
CA GLY A 52 7.42 -7.15 -1.52
C GLY A 52 8.34 -5.94 -1.69
N SER A 53 8.81 -5.72 -2.92
CA SER A 53 9.73 -4.62 -3.23
C SER A 53 9.13 -3.23 -2.94
N VAL A 54 7.81 -3.08 -3.10
CA VAL A 54 7.11 -1.81 -2.81
C VAL A 54 7.17 -1.51 -1.32
N GLN A 55 7.03 -2.51 -0.44
CA GLN A 55 7.14 -2.29 1.01
C GLN A 55 8.56 -1.88 1.41
N LEU A 56 9.61 -2.37 0.75
CA LEU A 56 10.98 -1.89 1.01
C LEU A 56 11.16 -0.42 0.66
N VAL A 57 10.69 0.00 -0.53
CA VAL A 57 10.73 1.41 -0.96
C VAL A 57 9.93 2.28 0.03
N MET A 58 8.76 1.81 0.45
CA MET A 58 7.91 2.49 1.42
C MET A 58 8.56 2.59 2.81
N SER A 59 9.23 1.54 3.28
CA SER A 59 9.98 1.55 4.53
C SER A 59 11.06 2.64 4.53
N ILE A 60 11.81 2.73 3.43
CA ILE A 60 12.81 3.79 3.22
C ILE A 60 12.12 5.16 3.19
N ALA A 61 11.02 5.32 2.46
CA ALA A 61 10.29 6.59 2.39
C ALA A 61 9.80 7.05 3.78
N PHE A 62 9.27 6.15 4.61
CA PHE A 62 8.89 6.45 5.99
C PHE A 62 10.10 6.84 6.86
N LEU A 63 11.24 6.18 6.68
CA LEU A 63 12.46 6.49 7.41
C LEU A 63 13.01 7.88 7.03
N PHE A 64 13.02 8.22 5.74
CA PHE A 64 13.40 9.56 5.27
C PHE A 64 12.40 10.62 5.75
N ALA A 65 11.11 10.35 5.70
CA ALA A 65 10.06 11.21 6.24
C ALA A 65 10.24 11.47 7.75
N GLY A 66 10.63 10.44 8.52
CA GLY A 66 10.91 10.55 9.95
C GLY A 66 12.19 11.33 10.27
N LYS A 67 13.25 11.12 9.48
CA LYS A 67 14.55 11.79 9.62
C LYS A 67 14.51 13.26 9.20
N TYR A 68 13.77 13.58 8.14
CA TYR A 68 13.69 14.90 7.50
C TYR A 68 12.24 15.42 7.48
N PRO A 69 11.65 15.77 8.64
CA PRO A 69 10.23 16.17 8.74
C PRO A 69 9.89 17.42 7.92
N GLU A 70 10.86 18.29 7.65
CA GLU A 70 10.71 19.46 6.77
C GLU A 70 10.44 19.08 5.31
N LYS A 71 10.90 17.90 4.87
CA LYS A 71 10.64 17.37 3.53
C LYS A 71 9.43 16.45 3.46
N TYR A 72 8.73 16.26 4.58
CA TYR A 72 7.60 15.32 4.68
C TYR A 72 6.53 15.56 3.61
N ALA A 73 6.22 16.82 3.30
CA ALA A 73 5.21 17.16 2.30
C ALA A 73 5.56 16.68 0.88
N SER A 74 6.85 16.46 0.57
CA SER A 74 7.28 15.86 -0.69
C SER A 74 7.09 14.34 -0.71
N PHE A 75 7.16 13.69 0.44
CA PHE A 75 7.05 12.23 0.57
C PHE A 75 5.61 11.76 0.78
N ILE A 76 4.70 12.60 1.25
CA ILE A 76 3.35 12.17 1.63
C ILE A 76 2.57 11.54 0.46
N ASN A 77 2.68 12.11 -0.76
CA ASN A 77 2.02 11.56 -1.95
C ASN A 77 2.59 10.19 -2.33
N LEU A 78 3.90 10.02 -2.17
CA LEU A 78 4.56 8.73 -2.38
C LEU A 78 4.08 7.70 -1.34
N LEU A 79 3.97 8.10 -0.08
CA LEU A 79 3.49 7.23 0.99
C LEU A 79 2.02 6.82 0.78
N ILE A 80 1.17 7.77 0.38
CA ILE A 80 -0.25 7.51 0.07
C ILE A 80 -0.37 6.55 -1.11
N SER A 81 0.30 6.85 -2.23
CA SER A 81 0.23 6.01 -3.43
C SER A 81 0.78 4.60 -3.18
N GLY A 82 1.91 4.47 -2.50
CA GLY A 82 2.45 3.15 -2.14
C GLY A 82 1.53 2.36 -1.21
N LYS A 83 0.83 3.03 -0.27
CA LYS A 83 -0.19 2.39 0.57
C LYS A 83 -1.40 1.94 -0.21
N VAL A 84 -1.90 2.74 -1.15
CA VAL A 84 -3.01 2.37 -2.03
C VAL A 84 -2.65 1.14 -2.86
N ILE A 85 -1.45 1.12 -3.45
CA ILE A 85 -0.95 -0.05 -4.21
C ILE A 85 -0.82 -1.27 -3.29
N GLY A 86 -0.29 -1.10 -2.07
CA GLY A 86 -0.16 -2.17 -1.08
C GLY A 86 -1.50 -2.76 -0.63
N ILE A 87 -2.52 -1.91 -0.40
CA ILE A 87 -3.87 -2.37 -0.04
C ILE A 87 -4.53 -3.06 -1.22
N PHE A 88 -4.48 -2.46 -2.41
CA PHE A 88 -5.08 -3.03 -3.61
C PHE A 88 -4.50 -4.40 -3.93
N SER A 89 -3.18 -4.55 -3.87
CA SER A 89 -2.50 -5.83 -4.07
C SER A 89 -2.87 -6.86 -3.00
N GLY A 90 -2.94 -6.48 -1.72
CA GLY A 90 -3.38 -7.38 -0.66
C GLY A 90 -4.85 -7.82 -0.82
N ILE A 91 -5.73 -6.92 -1.28
CA ILE A 91 -7.12 -7.25 -1.61
C ILE A 91 -7.17 -8.24 -2.77
N LEU A 92 -6.46 -7.97 -3.87
CA LEU A 92 -6.36 -8.90 -5.00
C LEU A 92 -5.83 -10.27 -4.55
N PHE A 93 -4.86 -10.28 -3.65
CA PHE A 93 -4.32 -11.51 -3.08
C PHE A 93 -5.38 -12.26 -2.27
N LEU A 94 -6.14 -11.60 -1.38
CA LEU A 94 -7.25 -12.23 -0.67
C LEU A 94 -8.31 -12.78 -1.62
N PHE A 95 -8.65 -12.03 -2.68
CA PHE A 95 -9.58 -12.50 -3.70
C PHE A 95 -9.06 -13.74 -4.40
N ALA A 96 -7.81 -13.71 -4.87
CA ALA A 96 -7.14 -14.85 -5.53
C ALA A 96 -7.19 -16.15 -4.72
N GLN A 97 -7.27 -16.04 -3.40
CA GLN A 97 -7.27 -17.15 -2.46
C GLN A 97 -8.69 -17.62 -2.09
N SER A 98 -9.66 -16.71 -2.12
CA SER A 98 -11.05 -17.09 -1.89
C SER A 98 -11.58 -17.94 -3.04
N GLU A 99 -12.47 -18.90 -2.76
CA GLU A 99 -13.18 -19.67 -3.79
C GLU A 99 -13.92 -18.77 -4.81
N PHE A 100 -14.09 -17.49 -4.47
CA PHE A 100 -14.57 -16.46 -5.39
C PHE A 100 -13.67 -16.26 -6.62
N THR A 101 -12.36 -16.48 -6.56
CA THR A 101 -11.50 -16.46 -7.76
C THR A 101 -11.72 -17.69 -8.62
N LEU A 102 -11.91 -18.88 -8.04
CA LEU A 102 -12.36 -20.05 -8.81
C LEU A 102 -13.74 -19.80 -9.44
N PHE A 103 -14.63 -19.10 -8.74
CA PHE A 103 -15.94 -18.70 -9.26
C PHE A 103 -15.85 -17.66 -10.38
N LEU A 104 -15.02 -16.62 -10.24
CA LEU A 104 -14.80 -15.61 -11.28
C LEU A 104 -14.09 -16.17 -12.51
N VAL A 105 -13.09 -17.05 -12.31
CA VAL A 105 -12.43 -17.76 -13.40
C VAL A 105 -13.44 -18.65 -14.12
N LYS A 106 -14.29 -19.39 -13.39
CA LYS A 106 -15.38 -20.19 -13.99
C LYS A 106 -16.39 -19.32 -14.75
N ILE A 107 -16.75 -18.14 -14.24
CA ILE A 107 -17.64 -17.20 -14.94
C ILE A 107 -16.97 -16.65 -16.20
N PHE A 108 -15.71 -16.24 -16.12
CA PHE A 108 -14.95 -15.73 -17.26
C PHE A 108 -14.73 -16.83 -18.31
N GLU A 109 -14.44 -18.06 -17.90
CA GLU A 109 -14.34 -19.19 -18.80
C GLU A 109 -15.68 -19.50 -19.46
N TYR A 110 -16.78 -19.50 -18.70
CA TYR A 110 -18.11 -19.71 -19.26
C TYR A 110 -18.50 -18.60 -20.25
N ALA A 111 -18.08 -17.36 -19.98
CA ALA A 111 -18.34 -16.21 -20.85
C ALA A 111 -17.44 -16.16 -22.09
N LEU A 112 -16.20 -16.64 -22.02
CA LEU A 112 -15.22 -16.59 -23.13
C LEU A 112 -15.14 -17.89 -23.94
N PHE A 113 -15.43 -19.06 -23.36
CA PHE A 113 -15.30 -20.39 -23.96
C PHE A 113 -16.63 -21.14 -24.10
N ALA A 114 -17.73 -20.40 -24.32
CA ALA A 114 -19.05 -20.97 -24.63
C ALA A 114 -19.07 -21.92 -25.86
N ASN A 115 -17.96 -22.04 -26.60
CA ASN A 115 -17.80 -22.87 -27.80
C ASN A 115 -17.08 -24.22 -27.57
N GLY A 116 -16.89 -24.67 -26.33
CA GLY A 116 -16.58 -26.08 -26.05
C GLY A 116 -15.12 -26.52 -26.20
N GLU A 117 -14.15 -25.59 -26.22
CA GLU A 117 -12.74 -25.94 -26.05
C GLU A 117 -12.39 -26.02 -24.55
N TYR A 118 -11.71 -27.10 -24.17
CA TYR A 118 -11.45 -27.58 -22.80
C TYR A 118 -11.08 -26.50 -21.76
N PRO A 119 -11.51 -26.65 -20.49
CA PRO A 119 -11.29 -25.67 -19.43
C PRO A 119 -9.80 -25.47 -19.16
N ILE A 120 -9.36 -24.23 -19.28
CA ILE A 120 -7.97 -23.81 -19.06
C ILE A 120 -7.63 -23.86 -17.56
N VAL A 121 -8.61 -23.87 -16.65
CA VAL A 121 -8.37 -23.99 -15.19
C VAL A 121 -7.62 -25.25 -14.78
N GLU A 122 -7.68 -26.35 -15.55
CA GLU A 122 -6.82 -27.52 -15.24
C GLU A 122 -5.37 -27.30 -15.68
N ARG A 123 -5.09 -26.37 -16.62
CA ARG A 123 -3.74 -26.04 -17.10
C ARG A 123 -3.10 -24.86 -16.40
N ILE A 124 -3.88 -23.90 -15.94
CA ILE A 124 -3.39 -22.87 -15.01
C ILE A 124 -3.48 -23.55 -13.65
N GLY A 125 -2.36 -24.00 -13.11
CA GLY A 125 -2.28 -24.67 -11.82
C GLY A 125 -2.61 -23.73 -10.66
N ILE A 126 -3.81 -23.15 -10.65
CA ILE A 126 -4.45 -22.53 -9.49
C ILE A 126 -4.90 -23.68 -8.58
N SER A 127 -3.94 -24.53 -8.20
CA SER A 127 -4.08 -25.36 -7.01
C SER A 127 -4.41 -24.39 -5.89
N SER A 128 -5.63 -24.49 -5.37
CA SER A 128 -6.10 -23.67 -4.27
C SER A 128 -5.02 -23.63 -3.21
N LEU A 129 -4.40 -22.46 -3.06
CA LEU A 129 -3.44 -22.25 -2.02
C LEU A 129 -4.25 -22.30 -0.73
N ASN A 130 -4.28 -23.47 -0.09
CA ASN A 130 -4.98 -23.66 1.18
C ASN A 130 -4.22 -22.88 2.25
N ILE A 131 -4.44 -21.57 2.26
CA ILE A 131 -4.02 -20.68 3.33
C ILE A 131 -4.69 -21.19 4.60
N THR A 132 -3.88 -21.54 5.59
CA THR A 132 -4.41 -21.92 6.90
C THR A 132 -5.18 -20.74 7.48
N LEU A 133 -6.28 -21.01 8.18
CA LEU A 133 -7.11 -19.97 8.82
C LEU A 133 -6.29 -18.91 9.58
N PRO A 134 -5.21 -19.25 10.32
CA PRO A 134 -4.34 -18.25 10.96
C PRO A 134 -3.66 -17.29 9.98
N LEU A 135 -3.20 -17.77 8.83
CA LEU A 135 -2.53 -16.95 7.83
C LEU A 135 -3.54 -16.06 7.08
N PHE A 136 -4.77 -16.53 6.88
CA PHE A 136 -5.88 -15.69 6.39
C PHE A 136 -6.20 -14.54 7.36
N ILE A 137 -6.38 -14.85 8.65
CA ILE A 137 -6.62 -13.84 9.70
C ILE A 137 -5.47 -12.83 9.75
N LEU A 138 -4.22 -13.30 9.68
CA LEU A 138 -3.04 -12.44 9.65
C LEU A 138 -3.07 -11.47 8.45
N LEU A 139 -3.38 -11.96 7.24
CA LEU A 139 -3.47 -11.12 6.05
C LEU A 139 -4.56 -10.05 6.16
N VAL A 140 -5.74 -10.42 6.66
CA VAL A 140 -6.84 -9.46 6.91
C VAL A 140 -6.41 -8.42 7.94
N ALA A 141 -5.79 -8.83 9.05
CA ALA A 141 -5.31 -7.90 10.08
C ALA A 141 -4.26 -6.92 9.51
N VAL A 142 -3.34 -7.42 8.68
CA VAL A 142 -2.34 -6.59 7.99
C VAL A 142 -3.00 -5.56 7.07
N LEU A 143 -4.03 -5.96 6.31
CA LEU A 143 -4.80 -5.04 5.44
C LEU A 143 -5.56 -3.98 6.23
N VAL A 144 -6.17 -4.35 7.36
CA VAL A 144 -6.84 -3.39 8.23
C VAL A 144 -5.85 -2.35 8.76
N LEU A 145 -4.68 -2.79 9.22
CA LEU A 145 -3.63 -1.88 9.70
C LEU A 145 -3.12 -0.94 8.59
N ASP A 146 -2.98 -1.45 7.36
CA ASP A 146 -2.66 -0.61 6.21
C ASP A 146 -3.72 0.45 5.93
N PHE A 147 -4.98 0.05 5.96
CA PHE A 147 -6.09 0.96 5.74
C PHE A 147 -6.12 2.06 6.80
N LEU A 148 -5.92 1.71 8.07
CA LEU A 148 -5.81 2.68 9.17
C LEU A 148 -4.64 3.64 8.95
N LEU A 149 -3.48 3.14 8.51
CA LEU A 149 -2.32 4.00 8.23
C LEU A 149 -2.56 4.91 7.02
N LEU A 150 -3.24 4.42 5.98
CA LEU A 150 -3.64 5.22 4.82
C LEU A 150 -4.61 6.34 5.23
N VAL A 151 -5.65 6.02 6.01
CA VAL A 151 -6.59 7.02 6.54
C VAL A 151 -5.84 8.09 7.34
N PHE A 152 -4.91 7.66 8.20
CA PHE A 152 -4.06 8.59 8.96
C PHE A 152 -3.26 9.52 8.03
N LEU A 153 -2.62 8.99 6.99
CA LEU A 153 -1.86 9.79 6.02
C LEU A 153 -2.74 10.78 5.27
N LEU A 154 -3.96 10.38 4.87
CA LEU A 154 -4.92 11.22 4.15
C LEU A 154 -5.43 12.38 5.03
N LEU A 155 -5.80 12.09 6.29
CA LEU A 155 -6.22 13.11 7.25
C LEU A 155 -5.10 14.13 7.51
N TYR A 156 -3.85 13.66 7.51
CA TYR A 156 -2.70 14.51 7.70
C TYR A 156 -2.39 15.40 6.48
N ASP A 157 -2.54 14.89 5.25
CA ASP A 157 -2.38 15.67 4.02
C ASP A 157 -3.36 16.85 3.95
N GLY A 158 -4.63 16.59 4.30
CA GLY A 158 -5.69 17.60 4.30
C GLY A 158 -5.35 18.83 5.16
N LYS A 159 -4.75 18.61 6.35
CA LYS A 159 -4.35 19.69 7.25
C LYS A 159 -3.23 20.56 6.67
N ASN A 160 -2.27 19.95 5.97
CA ASN A 160 -1.14 20.69 5.38
C ASN A 160 -1.54 21.48 4.13
N LYS A 161 -2.48 20.98 3.32
CA LYS A 161 -2.96 21.68 2.12
C LYS A 161 -3.67 23.00 2.44
N HIS A 162 -4.44 23.07 3.53
CA HIS A 162 -5.07 24.31 3.97
C HIS A 162 -4.05 25.37 4.36
N SER A 163 -3.02 25.00 5.14
CA SER A 163 -1.99 25.93 5.56
C SER A 163 -1.13 26.43 4.38
N ARG A 164 -0.98 25.64 3.31
CA ARG A 164 -0.23 26.05 2.11
C ARG A 164 -1.01 27.09 1.28
N LYS A 165 -2.33 26.93 1.13
CA LYS A 165 -3.18 27.90 0.41
C LYS A 165 -3.16 29.28 1.06
N GLU A 166 -3.30 29.31 2.39
CA GLU A 166 -3.34 30.55 3.19
C GLU A 166 -2.04 31.38 3.05
N ILE A 167 -0.88 30.72 2.92
CA ILE A 167 0.41 31.39 2.70
C ILE A 167 0.52 31.96 1.28
N THR A 168 0.10 31.21 0.25
CA THR A 168 0.10 31.69 -1.15
C THR A 168 -0.83 32.87 -1.35
N ASP A 169 -1.99 32.87 -0.68
CA ASP A 169 -2.93 33.99 -0.77
C ASP A 169 -2.30 35.25 -0.17
N LEU A 170 -1.64 35.15 1.00
CA LEU A 170 -0.97 36.30 1.65
C LEU A 170 0.23 36.85 0.87
N SER A 171 1.01 36.01 0.17
CA SER A 171 2.12 36.50 -0.66
C SER A 171 1.65 37.30 -1.88
N GLY A 172 0.45 37.03 -2.41
CA GLY A 172 -0.11 37.81 -3.52
C GLY A 172 -0.47 39.24 -3.15
N TRP A 173 -0.80 39.51 -1.87
CA TRP A 173 -1.10 40.88 -1.41
C TRP A 173 0.14 41.74 -1.19
N GLU A 174 1.29 41.14 -0.84
CA GLU A 174 2.55 41.89 -0.67
C GLU A 174 3.13 42.37 -2.01
N GLU A 175 2.95 41.62 -3.09
CA GLU A 175 3.40 42.04 -4.43
C GLU A 175 2.58 43.21 -4.98
N VAL A 176 1.25 43.18 -4.83
CA VAL A 176 0.38 44.29 -5.31
C VAL A 176 0.66 45.60 -4.57
N SER A 177 1.05 45.55 -3.29
CA SER A 177 1.35 46.76 -2.50
C SER A 177 2.68 47.47 -2.87
N ARG A 178 3.52 46.86 -3.71
CA ARG A 178 4.83 47.41 -4.10
C ARG A 178 4.83 48.08 -5.48
N GLU A 179 3.84 47.84 -6.33
CA GLU A 179 3.78 48.45 -7.67
C GLU A 179 3.23 49.89 -7.66
N ASP A 180 2.61 50.35 -6.56
CA ASP A 180 2.03 51.69 -6.43
C ASP A 180 2.98 52.75 -5.81
N LYS A 181 4.30 52.54 -5.86
CA LYS A 181 5.33 53.51 -5.40
C LYS A 181 6.39 53.78 -6.44
#